data_AF-A0AAN8ZVE0-F1
#
_entry.id   AF-A0AAN8ZVE0-F1
#
_cell.length_a   1.000
_cell.length_b   1.000
_cell.length_c   1.000
_cell.angle_alpha   90.00
_cell.angle_beta   90.00
_cell.angle_gamma   90.00
#
_symmetry.space_group_name_H-M   'P 1'
#
loop_
_entity.id
_entity.type
_entity.pdbx_description
1 polymer ?
#
loop_
_entity_poly.entity_id
_entity_poly.type
_entity_poly.pdbx_seq_one_letter_code
_entity_poly.pdbx_strand_id
1 'polypeptide(L)'
;MPLIIITGFPSSGKTRRTLELRDHFEVEKKKTVLVVSENSLVDKDKNRILNDSRLEKDLRSSLKADVLRYLNKETLVILDAGNYIKGFRYELYCASKQIKTPHCLVHSLAPIEQARSLNQNRPDDEKYADDVFDGLVMRYEAPNSSN
;
A
#
# COMPACT_ATOMS: atom_id res chain seq x y z
N MET A 1 1.45 11.95 14.53
CA MET A 1 0.81 10.64 14.63
C MET A 1 1.29 9.87 13.42
N PRO A 2 1.49 8.56 13.56
CA PRO A 2 2.46 7.87 12.73
C PRO A 2 2.01 7.74 11.27
N LEU A 3 2.98 7.48 10.39
CA LEU A 3 2.74 6.96 9.05
C LEU A 3 2.81 5.44 9.11
N ILE A 4 1.75 4.74 8.72
CA ILE A 4 1.75 3.29 8.50
C ILE A 4 1.79 3.04 6.99
N ILE A 5 2.77 2.27 6.55
CA ILE A 5 2.91 1.85 5.15
C ILE A 5 2.57 0.36 5.09
N ILE A 6 1.56 -0.03 4.32
CA ILE A 6 1.22 -1.45 4.10
C ILE A 6 1.97 -1.94 2.87
N THR A 7 2.57 -3.13 2.90
CA THR A 7 3.26 -3.71 1.74
C THR A 7 2.97 -5.21 1.64
N GLY A 8 2.98 -5.74 0.43
CA GLY A 8 2.76 -7.16 0.18
C GLY A 8 2.30 -7.44 -1.25
N PHE A 9 2.31 -8.72 -1.63
CA PHE A 9 1.88 -9.17 -2.94
C PHE A 9 0.46 -8.71 -3.31
N PRO A 10 0.11 -8.65 -4.60
CA PRO A 10 -1.28 -8.46 -5.02
C PRO A 10 -2.18 -9.49 -4.32
N SER A 11 -3.37 -9.08 -3.88
CA SER A 11 -4.32 -9.96 -3.20
C SER A 11 -3.83 -10.63 -1.89
N SER A 12 -2.77 -10.12 -1.23
CA SER A 12 -2.24 -10.69 0.03
C SER A 12 -2.97 -10.26 1.32
N GLY A 13 -4.15 -9.63 1.22
CA GLY A 13 -4.92 -9.18 2.40
C GLY A 13 -4.55 -7.80 2.95
N LYS A 14 -3.77 -7.00 2.20
CA LYS A 14 -3.37 -5.62 2.59
C LYS A 14 -4.53 -4.76 3.07
N THR A 15 -5.55 -4.57 2.23
CA THR A 15 -6.74 -3.76 2.55
C THR A 15 -7.48 -4.29 3.78
N ARG A 16 -7.55 -5.60 3.98
CA ARG A 16 -8.14 -6.17 5.21
C ARG A 16 -7.38 -5.73 6.46
N ARG A 17 -6.04 -5.82 6.44
CA ARG A 17 -5.19 -5.34 7.55
C ARG A 17 -5.30 -3.83 7.74
N THR A 18 -5.41 -3.05 6.66
CA THR A 18 -5.67 -1.61 6.70
C THR A 18 -6.95 -1.30 7.46
N LEU A 19 -8.06 -1.99 7.14
CA LEU A 19 -9.36 -1.77 7.79
C LEU A 19 -9.32 -2.17 9.27
N GLU A 20 -8.75 -3.33 9.59
CA GLU A 20 -8.58 -3.77 10.98
C GLU A 20 -7.74 -2.76 11.81
N LEU A 21 -6.66 -2.22 11.24
CA LEU A 21 -5.85 -1.18 11.88
C LEU A 21 -6.63 0.13 12.03
N ARG A 22 -7.32 0.58 10.99
CA ARG A 22 -8.15 1.78 11.03
C ARG A 22 -9.17 1.67 12.14
N ASP A 23 -9.96 0.59 12.15
CA ASP A 23 -11.03 0.39 13.11
C ASP A 23 -10.48 0.35 14.56
N HIS A 24 -9.35 -0.32 14.78
CA HIS A 24 -8.69 -0.32 16.09
C HIS A 24 -8.30 1.10 16.55
N PHE A 25 -7.65 1.89 15.69
CA PHE A 25 -7.18 3.22 16.07
C PHE A 25 -8.31 4.25 16.16
N GLU A 26 -9.32 4.18 15.29
CA GLU A 26 -10.48 5.07 15.32
C GLU A 26 -11.42 4.76 16.48
N VAL A 27 -11.83 3.49 16.62
CA VAL A 27 -12.88 3.10 17.58
C VAL A 27 -12.31 2.93 18.97
N GLU A 28 -11.26 2.12 19.13
CA GLU A 28 -10.73 1.81 20.46
C GLU A 28 -9.80 2.90 21.00
N LYS A 29 -8.94 3.46 20.14
CA LYS A 29 -7.96 4.49 20.55
C LYS A 29 -8.44 5.93 20.35
N LYS A 30 -9.62 6.13 19.73
CA LYS A 30 -10.22 7.46 19.48
C LYS A 30 -9.24 8.42 18.79
N LYS A 31 -8.51 7.91 17.81
CA LYS A 31 -7.55 8.68 17.00
C LYS A 31 -8.17 9.03 15.65
N THR A 32 -7.76 10.17 15.11
CA THR A 32 -8.07 10.52 13.72
C THR A 32 -7.20 9.67 12.81
N VAL A 33 -7.82 8.87 11.95
CA VAL A 33 -7.14 8.02 10.97
C VAL A 33 -7.55 8.46 9.57
N LEU A 34 -6.59 8.46 8.65
CA LEU A 34 -6.84 8.69 7.23
C LEU A 34 -6.15 7.59 6.42
N VAL A 35 -6.92 6.98 5.53
CA VAL A 35 -6.43 5.94 4.61
C VAL A 35 -6.22 6.54 3.22
N VAL A 36 -5.00 6.49 2.73
CA VAL A 36 -4.67 6.73 1.32
C VAL A 36 -4.62 5.36 0.63
N SER A 37 -5.50 5.12 -0.33
CA SER A 37 -5.63 3.81 -0.98
C SER A 37 -5.30 3.88 -2.47
N GLU A 38 -4.48 2.93 -2.94
CA GLU A 38 -4.21 2.71 -4.36
C GLU A 38 -5.50 2.41 -5.13
N ASN A 39 -6.38 1.59 -4.56
CA ASN A 39 -7.65 1.18 -5.18
C ASN A 39 -8.56 2.38 -5.48
N SER A 40 -8.51 3.43 -4.64
CA SER A 40 -9.29 4.66 -4.86
C SER A 40 -8.78 5.50 -6.03
N LEU A 41 -7.55 5.30 -6.48
CA LEU A 41 -6.95 6.04 -7.59
C LEU A 41 -6.97 5.26 -8.91
N VAL A 42 -6.88 3.94 -8.86
CA VAL A 42 -6.84 3.10 -10.07
C VAL A 42 -8.21 2.69 -10.59
N ASP A 43 -9.24 2.69 -9.75
CA ASP A 43 -10.60 2.24 -10.07
C ASP A 43 -10.59 0.90 -10.86
N LYS A 44 -11.35 0.78 -11.95
CA LYS A 44 -11.43 -0.42 -12.81
C LYS A 44 -10.23 -0.60 -13.76
N ASP A 45 -9.29 0.34 -13.77
CA ASP A 45 -8.22 0.44 -14.77
C ASP A 45 -6.88 -0.11 -14.26
N LYS A 46 -6.86 -0.76 -13.09
CA LYS A 46 -5.64 -1.20 -12.40
C LYS A 46 -4.71 -2.05 -13.26
N ASN A 47 -5.24 -2.95 -14.09
CA ASN A 47 -4.43 -3.82 -14.93
C ASN A 47 -3.69 -3.02 -16.01
N ARG A 48 -4.35 -2.01 -16.59
CA ARG A 48 -3.74 -1.10 -17.55
C ARG A 48 -2.66 -0.25 -16.88
N ILE A 49 -2.96 0.32 -15.71
CA ILE A 49 -2.05 1.21 -14.99
C ILE A 49 -0.79 0.47 -14.52
N LEU A 50 -0.92 -0.74 -13.95
CA LEU A 50 0.18 -1.50 -13.38
C LEU A 50 0.99 -2.31 -14.41
N ASN A 51 0.55 -2.33 -15.67
CA ASN A 51 1.30 -2.87 -16.79
C ASN A 51 2.07 -1.80 -17.59
N ASP A 52 1.76 -0.51 -17.37
CA ASP A 52 2.45 0.61 -18.01
C ASP A 52 3.35 1.35 -17.00
N SER A 53 4.66 1.31 -17.23
CA SER A 53 5.65 1.93 -16.34
C SER A 53 5.48 3.43 -16.11
N ARG A 54 4.91 4.17 -17.08
CA ARG A 54 4.66 5.61 -16.96
C ARG A 54 3.45 5.84 -16.06
N LEU A 55 2.34 5.14 -16.32
CA LEU A 55 1.13 5.24 -15.49
C LEU A 55 1.38 4.77 -14.06
N GLU A 56 2.15 3.69 -13.88
CA GLU A 56 2.56 3.20 -12.57
C GLU A 56 3.41 4.23 -11.81
N LYS A 57 4.29 4.96 -12.51
CA LYS A 57 5.07 6.06 -11.91
C LYS A 57 4.18 7.23 -11.50
N ASP A 58 3.19 7.59 -12.32
CA ASP A 58 2.26 8.68 -12.04
C ASP A 58 1.33 8.33 -10.86
N LEU A 59 0.88 7.07 -10.78
CA LEU A 59 0.14 6.53 -9.64
C LEU A 59 0.96 6.65 -8.34
N ARG A 60 2.23 6.22 -8.35
CA ARG A 60 3.12 6.35 -7.18
C ARG A 60 3.33 7.80 -6.77
N SER A 61 3.45 8.69 -7.75
CA SER A 61 3.61 10.13 -7.51
C SER A 61 2.37 10.72 -6.86
N SER A 62 1.18 10.30 -7.30
CA SER A 62 -0.11 10.71 -6.74
C SER A 62 -0.29 10.20 -5.31
N LEU A 63 -0.02 8.91 -5.06
CA LEU A 63 -0.05 8.32 -3.71
C LEU A 63 0.89 9.06 -2.74
N LYS A 64 2.11 9.37 -3.19
CA LYS A 64 3.07 10.14 -2.39
C LYS A 64 2.55 11.54 -2.09
N ALA A 65 2.01 12.24 -3.08
CA ALA A 65 1.45 13.57 -2.89
C ALA A 65 0.30 13.57 -1.86
N ASP A 66 -0.59 12.58 -1.94
CA ASP A 66 -1.69 12.42 -0.97
C ASP A 66 -1.16 12.14 0.44
N VAL A 67 -0.21 11.22 0.59
CA VAL A 67 0.41 10.96 1.91
C VAL A 67 1.02 12.24 2.46
N LEU A 68 1.86 12.95 1.68
CA LEU A 68 2.52 14.17 2.13
C LEU A 68 1.55 15.29 2.51
N ARG A 69 0.42 15.40 1.80
CA ARG A 69 -0.64 16.37 2.09
C ARG A 69 -1.27 16.14 3.45
N TYR A 70 -1.48 14.89 3.84
CA TYR A 70 -2.15 14.53 5.10
C TYR A 70 -1.19 14.28 6.26
N LEU A 71 0.11 14.14 5.98
CA LEU A 71 1.11 13.79 6.98
C LEU A 71 1.32 14.94 7.97
N ASN A 72 0.97 14.71 9.24
CA ASN A 72 1.15 15.67 10.33
C ASN A 72 1.36 14.97 11.69
N LYS A 73 1.39 15.74 12.79
CA LYS A 73 1.65 15.21 14.13
C LYS A 73 0.37 14.74 14.85
N GLU A 74 -0.80 14.94 14.26
CA GLU A 74 -2.11 14.77 14.89
C GLU A 74 -2.96 13.68 14.22
N THR A 75 -2.66 13.28 12.98
CA THR A 75 -3.43 12.30 12.19
C THR A 75 -2.58 11.07 11.90
N LEU A 76 -3.14 9.88 12.12
CA LEU A 76 -2.54 8.63 11.67
C LEU A 76 -2.83 8.45 10.17
N VAL A 77 -1.80 8.43 9.35
CA VAL A 77 -1.95 8.19 7.91
C VAL A 77 -1.59 6.73 7.61
N ILE A 78 -2.49 5.99 6.99
CA ILE A 78 -2.25 4.62 6.52
C ILE A 78 -2.22 4.61 5.00
N LEU A 79 -1.10 4.19 4.40
CA LEU A 79 -0.98 3.98 2.96
C LEU A 79 -1.26 2.52 2.60
N ASP A 80 -2.43 2.26 2.04
CA ASP A 80 -2.87 0.96 1.52
C ASP A 80 -2.59 0.85 0.01
N ALA A 81 -1.40 0.34 -0.33
CA ALA A 81 -0.93 0.18 -1.70
C ALA A 81 0.00 -1.03 -1.83
N GLY A 82 0.46 -1.34 -3.04
CA GLY A 82 1.45 -2.40 -3.25
C GLY A 82 2.78 -2.14 -2.52
N ASN A 83 3.26 -0.89 -2.57
CA ASN A 83 4.49 -0.42 -1.92
C ASN A 83 5.72 -1.34 -2.10
N TYR A 84 5.80 -2.01 -3.25
CA TYR A 84 6.72 -3.12 -3.52
C TYR A 84 8.15 -2.68 -3.84
N ILE A 85 8.40 -1.40 -4.06
CA ILE A 85 9.73 -0.83 -4.35
C ILE A 85 10.35 -0.28 -3.06
N LYS A 86 11.54 -0.75 -2.68
CA LYS A 86 12.30 -0.31 -1.50
C LYS A 86 12.58 1.19 -1.55
N GLY A 87 12.98 1.71 -2.70
CA GLY A 87 13.25 3.14 -2.90
C GLY A 87 12.03 4.01 -2.56
N PHE A 88 10.84 3.58 -2.99
CA PHE A 88 9.59 4.30 -2.69
C PHE A 88 9.26 4.29 -1.20
N ARG A 89 9.40 3.13 -0.53
CA ARG A 89 9.22 3.05 0.93
C ARG A 89 10.24 3.92 1.68
N TYR A 90 11.48 3.98 1.20
CA TYR A 90 12.52 4.82 1.79
C TYR A 90 12.20 6.31 1.64
N GLU A 91 11.66 6.76 0.50
CA GLU A 91 11.20 8.15 0.34
C GLU A 91 10.10 8.53 1.34
N LEU A 92 9.13 7.63 1.58
CA LEU A 92 8.07 7.84 2.57
C LEU A 92 8.61 7.85 4.01
N TYR A 93 9.61 7.00 4.30
CA TYR A 93 10.34 7.05 5.57
C TYR A 93 11.03 8.41 5.77
N CYS A 94 11.76 8.91 4.77
CA CYS A 94 12.40 10.22 4.82
C CYS A 94 11.38 11.34 5.07
N ALA A 95 10.22 11.29 4.42
CA ALA A 95 9.14 12.25 4.65
C ALA A 95 8.65 12.25 6.11
N SER A 96 8.44 11.06 6.70
CA SER A 96 8.06 10.94 8.11
C SER A 96 9.12 11.51 9.06
N LYS A 97 10.40 11.29 8.76
CA LYS A 97 11.54 11.84 9.51
C LYS A 97 11.61 13.35 9.42
N GLN A 98 11.40 13.93 8.24
CA GLN A 98 11.45 15.38 8.03
C GLN A 98 10.45 16.12 8.92
N ILE A 99 9.25 15.57 9.10
CA ILE A 99 8.22 16.17 9.96
C ILE A 99 8.26 15.68 11.41
N LYS A 100 9.25 14.84 11.75
CA LYS A 100 9.46 14.25 13.09
C LYS A 100 8.25 13.46 13.58
N THR A 101 7.63 12.67 12.71
CA THR A 101 6.57 11.72 13.09
C THR A 101 7.11 10.28 13.05
N PRO A 102 6.65 9.37 13.92
CA PRO A 102 7.03 7.97 13.83
C PRO A 102 6.49 7.32 12.55
N HIS A 103 7.12 6.24 12.11
CA HIS A 103 6.66 5.44 10.98
C HIS A 103 6.65 3.96 11.34
N CYS A 104 5.82 3.19 10.65
CA CYS A 104 5.78 1.75 10.74
C CYS A 104 5.52 1.16 9.35
N LEU A 105 6.18 0.05 9.05
CA LEU A 105 5.92 -0.75 7.86
C LEU A 105 5.23 -2.05 8.28
N VAL A 106 4.07 -2.32 7.70
CA VAL A 106 3.31 -3.55 7.94
C VAL A 106 3.39 -4.42 6.70
N HIS A 107 4.02 -5.57 6.84
CA HIS A 107 4.16 -6.54 5.76
C HIS A 107 3.02 -7.56 5.81
N SER A 108 2.12 -7.52 4.83
CA SER A 108 1.06 -8.51 4.66
C SER A 108 1.61 -9.74 3.94
N LEU A 109 2.04 -10.71 4.74
CA LEU A 109 2.60 -11.97 4.29
C LEU A 109 1.51 -12.93 3.79
N ALA A 110 1.63 -13.36 2.54
CA ALA A 110 0.89 -14.48 1.98
C ALA A 110 1.81 -15.24 1.01
N PRO A 111 1.82 -16.58 1.00
CA PRO A 111 2.45 -17.35 -0.06
C PRO A 111 1.90 -16.93 -1.44
N ILE A 112 2.76 -16.93 -2.47
CA ILE A 112 2.37 -16.52 -3.83
C ILE A 112 1.17 -17.34 -4.32
N GLU A 113 1.17 -18.65 -4.10
CA GLU A 113 0.06 -19.54 -4.47
C GLU A 113 -1.26 -19.16 -3.79
N GLN A 114 -1.22 -18.81 -2.51
CA GLN A 114 -2.40 -18.38 -1.78
C GLN A 114 -2.90 -17.03 -2.30
N ALA A 115 -1.99 -16.08 -2.53
CA ALA A 115 -2.32 -14.77 -3.09
C ALA A 115 -2.92 -14.89 -4.51
N ARG A 116 -2.40 -15.82 -5.32
CA ARG A 116 -2.93 -16.13 -6.67
C ARG A 116 -4.32 -16.74 -6.59
N SER A 117 -4.52 -17.74 -5.73
CA SER A 117 -5.84 -18.35 -5.53
C SER A 117 -6.88 -17.30 -5.08
N LEU A 118 -6.50 -16.43 -4.14
CA LEU A 118 -7.35 -15.31 -3.72
C LEU A 118 -7.62 -14.32 -4.86
N ASN A 119 -6.66 -14.07 -5.74
CA ASN A 119 -6.86 -13.23 -6.92
C ASN A 119 -7.86 -13.87 -7.91
N GLN A 120 -7.75 -15.18 -8.16
CA GLN A 120 -8.62 -15.91 -9.07
C GLN A 120 -10.08 -15.94 -8.61
N ASN A 121 -10.31 -15.92 -7.29
CA ASN A 121 -11.64 -15.90 -6.68
C ASN A 121 -12.27 -14.49 -6.62
N ARG A 122 -11.60 -13.45 -7.11
CA ARG A 122 -12.16 -12.09 -7.17
C ARG A 122 -13.08 -11.91 -8.38
N PRO A 123 -14.03 -10.95 -8.30
CA PRO A 123 -14.72 -10.43 -9.49
C PRO A 123 -13.73 -10.02 -10.58
N ASP A 124 -14.11 -10.17 -11.84
CA ASP A 124 -13.18 -9.95 -12.96
C ASP A 124 -12.70 -8.49 -13.07
N ASP A 125 -13.51 -7.52 -12.67
CA ASP A 125 -13.13 -6.11 -12.59
C ASP A 125 -12.19 -5.78 -11.40
N GLU A 126 -12.16 -6.65 -10.39
CA GLU A 126 -11.25 -6.57 -9.25
C GLU A 126 -10.06 -7.53 -9.34
N LYS A 127 -9.96 -8.33 -10.40
CA LYS A 127 -8.92 -9.34 -10.59
C LYS A 127 -7.68 -8.72 -11.24
N TYR A 128 -6.49 -9.07 -10.75
CA TYR A 128 -5.26 -8.79 -11.47
C TYR A 128 -5.14 -9.79 -12.64
N ALA A 129 -4.86 -9.32 -13.85
CA ALA A 129 -4.50 -10.19 -14.96
C ALA A 129 -3.23 -10.98 -14.62
N ASP A 130 -3.06 -12.18 -15.17
CA ASP A 130 -1.97 -13.07 -14.77
C ASP A 130 -0.59 -12.46 -15.02
N ASP A 131 -0.39 -11.80 -16.17
CA ASP A 131 0.83 -11.08 -16.51
C ASP A 131 1.13 -9.93 -15.55
N VAL A 132 0.10 -9.18 -15.15
CA VAL A 132 0.21 -8.09 -14.17
C VAL A 132 0.55 -8.63 -12.79
N PHE A 133 -0.12 -9.68 -12.35
CA PHE A 133 0.14 -10.33 -11.06
C PHE A 133 1.59 -10.84 -10.99
N ASP A 134 2.02 -11.58 -12.01
CA ASP A 134 3.36 -12.15 -12.10
C ASP A 134 4.43 -11.05 -12.15
N GLY A 135 4.17 -10.01 -12.93
CA GLY A 135 5.03 -8.82 -13.00
C GLY A 135 5.19 -8.15 -11.64
N LEU A 136 4.10 -7.95 -10.88
CA LEU A 136 4.15 -7.33 -9.56
C LEU A 136 4.86 -8.23 -8.52
N VAL A 137 4.69 -9.54 -8.59
CA VAL A 137 5.41 -10.50 -7.74
C VAL A 137 6.90 -10.48 -8.03
N MET A 138 7.31 -10.53 -9.31
CA MET A 138 8.73 -10.49 -9.70
C MET A 138 9.40 -9.17 -9.29
N ARG A 139 8.67 -8.05 -9.34
CA ARG A 139 9.18 -6.72 -8.93
C ARG A 139 9.14 -6.48 -7.42
N TYR A 140 8.67 -7.44 -6.61
CA TYR A 140 8.50 -7.25 -5.18
C TYR A 140 9.83 -7.32 -4.41
N GLU A 141 10.26 -6.18 -3.90
CA GLU A 141 11.43 -6.07 -3.02
C GLU A 141 10.98 -6.21 -1.57
N ALA A 142 11.12 -7.42 -1.01
CA ALA A 142 10.69 -7.72 0.35
C ALA A 142 11.34 -6.78 1.39
N PRO A 143 10.60 -6.33 2.41
CA PRO A 143 11.16 -5.57 3.53
C PRO A 143 12.26 -6.36 4.23
N ASN A 144 13.35 -5.68 4.58
CA ASN A 144 14.46 -6.25 5.35
C ASN A 144 14.56 -5.49 6.67
N SER A 145 14.39 -6.19 7.79
CA SER A 145 14.40 -5.64 9.15
C SER A 145 15.78 -5.20 9.63
N SER A 146 16.84 -5.56 8.91
CA SER A 146 18.22 -5.18 9.22
C SER A 146 18.62 -3.80 8.67
N ASN A 147 17.71 -3.11 7.97
CA ASN A 147 17.89 -1.75 7.45
C ASN A 147 16.92 -0.79 8.15
#